data_AF-A0A524EIN4-F1
#
_entry.id   AF-A0A524EIN4-F1
#
_cell.length_a   1.000
_cell.length_b   1.000
_cell.length_c   1.000
_cell.angle_alpha   90.00
_cell.angle_beta   90.00
_cell.angle_gamma   90.00
#
_symmetry.space_group_name_H-M   'P 1'
#
loop_
_entity.id
_entity.type
_entity.pdbx_description
1 polymer ?
#
loop_
_entity_poly.entity_id
_entity_poly.type
_entity_poly.pdbx_seq_one_letter_code
_entity_poly.pdbx_strand_id
1 'polypeptide(L)' 'MLTKWNMNGTIAGQIYPAAEGTIGITWDGTTLWTSQKTCESWLDAKIFQIDIIDDQYILNQ' A
#
# COMPACT_ATOMS: atom_id res chain seq x y z
N MET A 1 6.35 3.55 1.72
CA MET A 1 6.24 2.29 0.96
C MET A 1 5.84 1.18 1.91
N LEU A 2 4.86 0.35 1.56
CA LEU A 2 4.43 -0.78 2.39
C LEU A 2 5.14 -2.06 1.91
N THR A 3 5.71 -2.84 2.83
CA THR A 3 6.45 -4.07 2.49
C THR A 3 5.62 -5.30 2.79
N LYS A 4 5.44 -6.17 1.80
CA LYS A 4 4.79 -7.47 1.98
C LYS A 4 5.84 -8.51 2.33
N TRP A 5 5.61 -9.25 3.41
CA TRP A 5 6.47 -10.35 3.85
C TRP A 5 5.70 -11.66 3.71
N ASN A 6 6.40 -12.74 3.37
CA ASN A 6 5.83 -14.07 3.47
C ASN A 6 6.05 -14.66 4.88
N MET A 7 5.46 -15.82 5.13
CA MET A 7 5.54 -16.50 6.41
C MET A 7 6.97 -16.99 6.76
N ASN A 8 7.88 -17.03 5.78
CA ASN A 8 9.27 -17.39 5.98
C ASN A 8 10.15 -16.18 6.35
N GLY A 9 9.56 -14.99 6.49
CA GLY A 9 10.30 -13.78 6.81
C GLY A 9 11.13 -13.24 5.64
N THR A 10 10.77 -13.54 4.39
CA THR A 10 11.38 -12.88 3.22
C THR A 10 10.41 -11.88 2.59
N ILE A 11 10.96 -10.82 2.01
CA ILE A 11 10.18 -9.78 1.32
C ILE A 11 9.60 -10.41 0.05
N ALA A 12 8.28 -10.40 -0.04
CA ALA A 12 7.52 -10.92 -1.17
C ALA A 12 7.14 -9.82 -2.17
N GLY A 13 7.22 -8.55 -1.78
CA GLY A 13 6.91 -7.41 -2.64
C GLY A 13 6.73 -6.11 -1.88
N GLN A 14 6.38 -5.07 -2.62
CA GLN A 14 6.13 -3.74 -2.09
C GLN A 14 4.85 -3.17 -2.70
N ILE A 15 4.14 -2.34 -1.93
CA ILE A 15 2.92 -1.66 -2.37
C ILE A 15 3.18 -0.15 -2.25
N TYR A 16 2.87 0.56 -3.32
CA TYR A 16 2.90 2.01 -3.36
C TYR A 16 1.71 2.57 -2.57
N PRO A 17 1.94 3.32 -1.48
CA PRO A 17 0.84 3.97 -0.78
C PRO A 17 0.33 5.16 -1.60
N ALA A 18 -0.94 5.50 -1.45
CA ALA A 18 -1.54 6.64 -2.13
C ALA A 18 -0.94 8.00 -1.71
N ALA A 19 -0.42 8.09 -0.49
CA ALA A 19 0.24 9.29 0.07
C ALA A 19 1.28 8.91 1.13
N GLU A 20 2.02 9.91 1.64
CA GLU A 20 3.07 9.73 2.62
C GLU A 20 2.53 9.32 4.02
N GLY A 21 3.40 8.74 4.84
CA GLY A 21 3.14 8.56 6.26
C GLY A 21 1.98 7.62 6.58
N THR A 22 1.91 6.45 5.93
CA THR A 22 0.92 5.42 6.29
C THR A 22 1.09 5.03 7.77
N ILE A 23 0.02 5.15 8.55
CA ILE A 23 0.00 4.86 9.99
C ILE A 23 -0.89 3.68 10.37
N GLY A 24 -1.71 3.19 9.46
CA GLY A 24 -2.65 2.11 9.71
C GLY A 24 -3.11 1.47 8.41
N ILE A 25 -3.37 0.16 8.48
CA ILE A 25 -3.84 -0.65 7.36
C ILE A 25 -4.85 -1.69 7.83
N THR A 26 -5.81 -2.04 6.97
CA THR A 26 -6.70 -3.21 7.14
C THR A 26 -7.07 -3.82 5.79
N TRP A 27 -7.42 -5.11 5.78
CA TRP A 27 -7.87 -5.83 4.60
C TRP A 27 -9.37 -6.13 4.71
N ASP A 28 -10.14 -5.84 3.68
CA ASP A 28 -11.59 -6.07 3.67
C ASP A 28 -12.00 -7.38 2.97
N GLY A 29 -11.05 -8.13 2.40
CA GLY A 29 -11.30 -9.32 1.59
C GLY A 29 -11.01 -9.11 0.10
N THR A 30 -11.00 -7.87 -0.38
CA THR A 30 -10.84 -7.51 -1.80
C THR A 30 -9.76 -6.44 -2.03
N THR A 31 -9.67 -5.46 -1.12
CA THR A 31 -8.78 -4.30 -1.24
C THR A 31 -8.13 -3.94 0.10
N LEU A 32 -7.00 -3.25 0.01
CA LEU A 32 -6.28 -2.77 1.18
C LEU A 32 -6.74 -1.36 1.52
N TRP A 33 -7.26 -1.18 2.72
CA TRP A 33 -7.57 0.14 3.26
C TRP A 33 -6.38 0.66 4.04
N THR A 34 -6.04 1.92 3.82
CA THR A 34 -4.87 2.57 4.41
C THR A 34 -5.25 3.95 4.95
N SER A 35 -4.60 4.35 6.04
CA SER A 35 -4.67 5.72 6.56
C SER A 35 -3.31 6.40 6.47
N GLN A 36 -3.28 7.62 5.93
CA GLN A 36 -2.06 8.36 5.62
C GLN A 36 -2.02 9.67 6.38
N LYS A 37 -0.81 10.06 6.79
CA LYS A 37 -0.51 11.42 7.23
C LYS A 37 -0.28 12.27 5.99
N THR A 38 -1.37 12.71 5.37
CA THR A 38 -1.28 13.85 4.45
C THR A 38 -1.09 15.14 5.24
N CYS A 39 -0.83 16.27 4.58
CA CYS A 39 -0.69 17.55 5.25
C CYS A 39 -1.97 17.85 6.06
N GLU A 40 -1.85 18.04 7.37
CA GLU A 40 -2.98 18.26 8.27
C GLU A 40 -3.79 19.53 7.92
N SER A 41 -3.15 20.48 7.25
CA SER A 41 -3.77 21.73 6.79
C SER A 41 -4.54 21.59 5.47
N TRP A 42 -4.47 20.43 4.79
CA TRP A 42 -5.15 20.20 3.52
C TRP A 42 -6.46 19.44 3.73
N LEU A 43 -7.48 19.85 2.97
CA LEU A 43 -8.79 19.20 2.91
C LEU A 43 -8.78 18.00 1.93
N ASP A 44 -7.71 17.21 1.96
CA ASP A 44 -7.59 15.98 1.17
C ASP A 44 -8.06 14.74 1.94
N ALA A 45 -8.35 13.68 1.19
CA ALA A 45 -8.69 12.38 1.75
C ALA A 45 -7.53 11.86 2.62
N LYS A 46 -7.88 11.19 3.72
CA LYS A 46 -6.91 10.58 4.66
C LYS A 46 -6.95 9.06 4.67
N ILE A 47 -8.01 8.49 4.10
CA ILE A 47 -8.26 7.06 4.02
C ILE A 47 -8.38 6.70 2.55
N PHE A 48 -7.59 5.71 2.12
CA PHE A 48 -7.51 5.29 0.73
C PHE A 48 -7.70 3.79 0.63
N GLN A 49 -8.55 3.40 -0.32
CA GLN A 49 -8.67 2.03 -0.79
C GLN A 49 -7.63 1.80 -1.88
N ILE A 50 -6.88 0.70 -1.77
CA ILE A 50 -5.77 0.36 -2.67
C ILE A 50 -6.00 -1.04 -3.22
N ASP A 51 -6.04 -1.13 -4.55
CA ASP A 51 -6.00 -2.39 -5.27
C ASP A 51 -4.57 -2.96 -5.27
N ILE A 52 -4.44 -4.23 -4.90
CA ILE A 52 -3.16 -4.93 -4.95
C ILE A 52 -3.07 -5.66 -6.28
N ILE A 53 -2.21 -5.19 -7.16
CA ILE A 53 -1.91 -5.80 -8.45
C ILE A 53 -0.52 -6.45 -8.43
N ASP A 54 -0.31 -7.48 -9.25
CA ASP A 54 1.02 -7.97 -9.58
C ASP A 54 1.54 -7.14 -10.76
N ASP A 55 2.35 -6.13 -10.45
CA ASP A 55 2.88 -5.18 -11.42
C ASP A 55 4.32 -5.53 -11.87
N GLN A 56 4.77 -6.77 -11.62
CA GLN A 56 6.12 -7.17 -12.02
C GLN A 56 6.31 -6.98 -13.53
N TYR A 57 7.15 -6.00 -13.87
CA TYR A 57 7.58 -5.77 -15.24
C TYR A 57 8.55 -6.88 -15.64
N ILE A 58 8.03 -7.96 -16.21
CA ILE A 58 8.86 -8.97 -16.86
C ILE A 58 9.39 -8.35 -18.16
N LEU A 59 10.66 -7.96 -18.17
CA LEU A 59 11.40 -7.70 -19.40
C LEU A 59 11.48 -9.02 -20.17
N ASN A 60 10.54 -9.23 -21.10
CA ASN A 60 10.68 -10.29 -22.09
C ASN A 60 11.97 -10.01 -22.89
N GLN A 61 12.92 -10.94 -22.81
CA GLN A 61 14.15 -10.95 -23.61
C GLN A 61 13.86 -11.42 -25.03
#